data_AF-A0A9E3TZH8-F1
#
_entry.id   AF-A0A9E3TZH8-F1
#
_cell.length_a   1.000
_cell.length_b   1.000
_cell.length_c   1.000
_cell.angle_alpha   90.00
_cell.angle_beta   90.00
_cell.angle_gamma   90.00
#
_symmetry.space_group_name_H-M   'P 1'
#
loop_
_entity.id
_entity.type
_entity.pdbx_description
1 polymer ?
#
loop_
_entity_poly.entity_id
_entity_poly.type
_entity_poly.pdbx_seq_one_letter_code
_entity_poly.pdbx_strand_id
1 'polypeptide(L)'
;QKELARKVMDDVLAPFREVDRQESLKLVEASGFDNLHFSYYKNQDIGNDGVWDVWQIEGPNMLWYFRGAPHVHTWVHIRDKA
;
A
#
# COMPACT_ATOMS: atom_id res chain seq x y z
N GLN A 1 -6.98 14.77 -2.57
CA GLN A 1 -6.27 13.49 -2.83
C GLN A 1 -5.57 12.93 -1.59
N LYS A 2 -4.87 13.72 -0.77
CA LYS A 2 -4.20 13.24 0.46
C LYS A 2 -5.11 12.47 1.43
N GLU A 3 -6.33 12.96 1.67
CA GLU A 3 -7.32 12.25 2.50
C GLU A 3 -7.73 10.89 1.93
N LEU A 4 -7.82 10.76 0.61
CA LEU A 4 -8.12 9.48 -0.04
C LEU A 4 -6.96 8.51 0.12
N ALA A 5 -5.71 8.96 0.00
CA ALA A 5 -4.54 8.12 0.23
C ALA A 5 -4.50 7.59 1.69
N ARG A 6 -4.89 8.41 2.66
CA ARG A 6 -5.03 7.98 4.07
C ARG A 6 -6.10 6.89 4.23
N LYS A 7 -7.27 7.08 3.63
CA LYS A 7 -8.32 6.04 3.62
C LYS A 7 -7.86 4.74 2.98
N VAL A 8 -7.12 4.82 1.85
CA VAL A 8 -6.53 3.63 1.22
C VAL A 8 -5.59 2.93 2.19
N MET A 9 -4.72 3.66 2.91
CA MET A 9 -3.84 3.07 3.92
C MET A 9 -4.61 2.40 5.07
N ASP A 10 -5.70 3.02 5.53
CA ASP A 10 -6.59 2.42 6.55
C ASP A 10 -7.24 1.13 6.03
N ASP A 11 -7.72 1.12 4.79
CA ASP A 11 -8.38 -0.02 4.17
C ASP A 11 -7.41 -1.20 3.97
N VAL A 12 -6.20 -0.95 3.45
CA VAL A 12 -5.23 -2.04 3.22
C VAL A 12 -4.69 -2.62 4.52
N LEU A 13 -4.62 -1.82 5.60
CA LEU A 13 -4.21 -2.27 6.93
C LEU A 13 -5.34 -2.89 7.76
N ALA A 14 -6.60 -2.79 7.31
CA ALA A 14 -7.76 -3.31 8.03
C ALA A 14 -7.70 -4.81 8.40
N PRO A 15 -7.03 -5.71 7.63
CA PRO A 15 -6.89 -7.11 8.00
C PRO A 15 -5.96 -7.39 9.19
N PHE A 16 -5.08 -6.45 9.57
CA PHE A 16 -4.12 -6.63 10.66
C PHE A 16 -4.73 -6.27 12.02
N ARG A 17 -4.14 -6.75 13.13
CA ARG A 17 -4.60 -6.39 14.47
C ARG A 17 -4.55 -4.88 14.66
N GLU A 18 -5.42 -4.34 15.51
CA GLU A 18 -5.47 -2.89 15.76
C GLU A 18 -4.13 -2.34 16.25
N VAL A 19 -3.41 -3.06 17.12
CA VAL A 19 -2.08 -2.62 17.57
C VAL A 19 -1.08 -2.53 16.41
N ASP A 20 -1.12 -3.48 15.47
CA ASP A 20 -0.17 -3.53 14.35
C ASP A 20 -0.47 -2.43 13.32
N ARG A 21 -1.75 -2.15 13.04
CA ARG A 21 -2.13 -1.07 12.12
C ARG A 21 -1.76 0.30 12.66
N GLN A 22 -1.98 0.53 13.96
CA GLN A 22 -1.67 1.83 14.59
C GLN A 22 -0.17 2.09 14.61
N GLU A 23 0.64 1.07 14.95
CA GLU A 23 2.10 1.20 14.89
C GLU A 23 2.58 1.40 13.44
N SER A 24 2.04 0.64 12.48
CA SER A 24 2.38 0.80 11.07
C SER A 24 2.09 2.22 10.55
N LEU A 25 0.91 2.77 10.85
CA LEU A 25 0.55 4.13 10.47
C LEU A 25 1.48 5.16 11.11
N LYS A 26 1.81 5.00 12.39
CA LYS A 26 2.77 5.87 13.09
C LYS A 26 4.13 5.89 12.41
N LEU A 27 4.65 4.74 11.98
CA LEU A 27 5.92 4.64 11.25
C LEU A 27 5.83 5.31 9.87
N VAL A 28 4.72 5.14 9.15
CA VAL A 28 4.47 5.80 7.87
C VAL A 28 4.43 7.32 8.04
N GLU A 29 3.71 7.84 9.04
CA GLU A 29 3.67 9.28 9.36
C GLU A 29 5.07 9.83 9.67
N ALA A 30 5.84 9.12 10.50
CA ALA A 30 7.20 9.52 10.86
C ALA A 30 8.15 9.58 9.66
N SER A 31 7.94 8.74 8.64
CA SER A 31 8.69 8.76 7.37
C SER A 31 8.22 9.83 6.38
N GLY A 32 7.16 10.56 6.71
CA GLY A 32 6.50 11.55 5.87
C GLY A 32 5.48 10.91 4.92
N PHE A 33 4.21 10.93 5.31
CA PHE A 33 3.10 10.36 4.49
C PHE A 33 3.04 10.95 3.08
N ASP A 34 3.40 12.23 2.92
CA ASP A 34 3.42 12.92 1.63
C ASP A 34 4.50 12.38 0.66
N ASN A 35 5.45 11.57 1.15
CA ASN A 35 6.46 10.91 0.35
C ASN A 35 5.98 9.57 -0.22
N LEU A 36 4.73 9.16 0.04
CA LEU A 36 4.16 7.95 -0.53
C LEU A 36 3.80 8.16 -2.01
N HIS A 37 4.22 7.20 -2.82
CA HIS A 37 3.89 7.09 -4.23
C HIS A 37 2.98 5.89 -4.46
N PHE A 38 1.92 6.10 -5.24
CA PHE A 38 0.93 5.09 -5.61
C PHE A 38 1.07 4.80 -7.09
N SER A 39 1.40 3.56 -7.41
CA SER A 39 1.67 3.10 -8.77
C SER A 39 0.76 1.93 -9.11
N TYR A 40 0.23 1.91 -10.32
CA TYR A 40 -0.54 0.79 -10.88
C TYR A 40 0.10 0.33 -12.19
N TYR A 41 0.03 -0.97 -12.46
CA TYR A 41 0.73 -1.56 -13.60
C TYR A 41 -0.24 -1.83 -14.75
N LYS A 42 -0.30 -0.91 -15.72
CA LYS A 42 -1.18 -1.01 -16.89
C LYS A 42 -1.05 -2.32 -17.68
N ASN A 43 0.17 -2.85 -17.79
CA ASN A 43 0.43 -4.09 -18.53
C ASN A 43 0.01 -5.36 -17.74
N GLN A 44 -0.62 -5.20 -16.58
CA GLN A 44 -1.14 -6.28 -15.75
C GLN A 44 -2.61 -6.07 -15.39
N ASP A 45 -3.33 -5.21 -16.11
CA ASP A 45 -4.79 -5.06 -16.06
C ASP A 45 -5.47 -6.30 -16.66
N ILE A 46 -6.24 -7.01 -15.85
CA ILE A 46 -6.88 -8.27 -16.19
C ILE A 46 -8.25 -7.96 -16.79
N GLY A 47 -8.44 -8.33 -18.05
CA GLY A 47 -9.70 -8.08 -18.74
C GLY A 47 -9.81 -6.68 -19.34
N ASN A 48 -8.79 -5.82 -19.17
CA ASN A 48 -8.75 -4.43 -19.66
C ASN A 48 -9.93 -3.59 -19.15
N ASP A 49 -10.33 -3.81 -17.90
CA ASP A 49 -11.45 -3.11 -17.28
C ASP A 49 -11.02 -1.86 -16.49
N GLY A 50 -9.71 -1.64 -16.36
CA GLY A 50 -9.13 -0.51 -15.65
C GLY A 50 -9.16 -0.66 -14.12
N VAL A 51 -9.54 -1.82 -13.61
CA VAL A 51 -9.42 -2.17 -12.19
C VAL A 51 -7.95 -2.45 -11.88
N TRP A 52 -7.50 -2.10 -10.67
CA TRP A 52 -6.11 -2.27 -10.29
C TRP A 52 -5.84 -3.69 -9.83
N ASP A 53 -5.40 -4.55 -10.74
CA ASP A 53 -5.02 -5.93 -10.40
C ASP A 53 -3.62 -6.05 -9.80
N VAL A 54 -2.74 -5.11 -10.16
CA VAL A 54 -1.36 -5.05 -9.67
C VAL A 54 -1.02 -3.59 -9.38
N TRP A 55 -0.58 -3.34 -8.15
CA TRP A 55 -0.28 -2.00 -7.67
C TRP A 55 0.79 -2.03 -6.59
N GLN A 56 1.39 -0.86 -6.37
CA GLN A 56 2.44 -0.64 -5.40
C GLN A 56 2.21 0.69 -4.67
N ILE A 57 2.41 0.69 -3.37
CA ILE A 57 2.54 1.89 -2.55
C ILE A 57 3.97 1.87 -2.00
N GLU A 58 4.72 2.94 -2.21
CA GLU A 58 6.11 3.00 -1.77
C GLU A 58 6.49 4.36 -1.20
N GLY A 59 7.41 4.34 -0.25
CA GLY A 59 8.06 5.52 0.31
C GLY A 59 9.41 5.12 0.92
N PRO A 60 10.13 6.06 1.55
CA PRO A 60 11.48 5.81 2.07
C PRO A 60 11.60 4.59 3.00
N ASN A 61 10.58 4.35 3.83
CA ASN A 61 10.58 3.29 4.85
C ASN A 61 9.41 2.31 4.71
N MET A 62 8.74 2.30 3.56
CA MET A 62 7.54 1.51 3.34
C MET A 62 7.48 1.01 1.90
N LEU A 63 7.13 -0.26 1.74
CA LEU A 63 6.77 -0.82 0.44
C LEU A 63 5.61 -1.81 0.64
N TRP A 64 4.55 -1.60 -0.13
CA TRP A 64 3.39 -2.48 -0.24
C TRP A 64 3.21 -2.85 -1.68
N TYR A 65 3.32 -4.13 -1.98
CA TYR A 65 3.08 -4.67 -3.30
C TYR A 65 1.89 -5.62 -3.27
N PHE A 66 1.01 -5.48 -4.25
CA PHE A 66 -0.13 -6.37 -4.45
C PHE A 66 -0.16 -6.88 -5.88
N ARG A 67 -0.48 -8.17 -6.03
CA ARG A 67 -0.68 -8.83 -7.32
C ARG A 67 -1.84 -9.81 -7.21
N GLY A 68 -2.90 -9.58 -7.99
CA GLY A 68 -4.15 -10.36 -7.94
C GLY A 68 -4.13 -11.70 -8.71
N ALA A 69 -3.27 -11.86 -9.72
CA ALA A 69 -3.26 -13.07 -10.57
C ALA A 69 -1.85 -13.57 -10.94
N PRO A 70 -1.69 -14.89 -11.23
CA PRO A 70 -2.71 -15.96 -11.24
C PRO A 70 -3.11 -16.46 -9.84
N HIS A 71 -2.37 -16.06 -8.81
CA HIS A 71 -2.70 -16.24 -7.40
C HIS A 71 -2.53 -14.90 -6.69
N VAL A 72 -3.29 -14.68 -5.63
CA VAL A 72 -3.24 -13.42 -4.87
C VAL A 72 -2.00 -13.42 -3.98
N HIS A 73 -1.11 -12.45 -4.24
CA HIS A 73 0.06 -12.17 -3.41
C HIS A 73 0.00 -10.75 -2.89
N THR A 74 0.35 -10.59 -1.62
CA THR A 74 0.67 -9.28 -1.06
C THR A 74 1.97 -9.39 -0.26
N TRP A 75 2.79 -8.36 -0.35
CA TRP A 75 3.99 -8.21 0.45
C TRP A 75 4.00 -6.79 1.01
N VAL A 76 4.18 -6.70 2.32
CA VAL A 76 4.12 -5.44 3.07
C VAL A 76 5.35 -5.37 3.96
N HIS A 77 6.09 -4.28 3.84
CA HIS A 77 7.22 -3.99 4.70
C HIS A 77 7.15 -2.53 5.13
N ILE A 78 6.98 -2.33 6.43
CA ILE A 78 6.95 -1.02 7.09
C ILE A 78 7.96 -1.07 8.22
N ARG A 79 8.84 -0.07 8.32
CA ARG A 79 9.94 -0.04 9.28
C ARG A 79 10.25 1.39 9.73
N ASP A 80 10.98 1.53 10.83
CA ASP A 80 11.42 2.84 11.34
C ASP A 80 12.51 3.47 10.46
N LYS A 81 13.46 2.65 9.97
CA LYS A 81 14.65 3.14 9.25
C LYS A 81 14.99 2.29 8.04
N ALA A 82 15.55 2.97 7.03
CA ALA A 82 16.04 2.40 5.78
C ALA A 82 17.27 1.47 5.96
#